data_AF-A0A7Z9XEF3-F1
#
_entry.id   AF-A0A7Z9XEF3-F1
#
_cell.length_a   1.000
_cell.length_b   1.000
_cell.length_c   1.000
_cell.angle_alpha   90.00
_cell.angle_beta   90.00
_cell.angle_gamma   90.00
#
_symmetry.space_group_name_H-M   'P 1'
#
loop_
_entity.id
_entity.type
_entity.pdbx_description
1 polymer ?
#
loop_
_entity_poly.entity_id
_entity_poly.type
_entity_poly.pdbx_seq_one_letter_code
_entity_poly.pdbx_strand_id
1 'polypeptide(L)' 'MRLSLTGYGNDIEDLIYYRTEGSTKIRNNVGKARTYGLELEASHKVTDWLSI' A
#
# COMPACT_ATOMS: atom_id res chain seq x y z
N MET A 1 -23.63 6.86 -7.54
CA MET A 1 -22.59 5.87 -7.89
C MET A 1 -21.30 6.64 -8.15
N ARG A 2 -20.19 6.26 -7.50
CA ARG A 2 -18.85 6.85 -7.69
C ARG A 2 -17.89 5.73 -8.08
N LEU A 3 -17.07 5.97 -9.08
CA LEU A 3 -15.97 5.09 -9.48
C LEU A 3 -14.71 5.94 -9.54
N SER A 4 -13.61 5.44 -8.97
CA SER A 4 -12.31 6.10 -8.99
C SER A 4 -11.24 5.08 -9.37
N LEU A 5 -10.25 5.56 -10.13
CA LEU A 5 -9.04 4.82 -10.46
C LEU A 5 -7.85 5.75 -10.18
N THR A 6 -6.91 5.25 -9.39
CA THR A 6 -5.68 5.97 -9.05
C THR A 6 -4.49 5.09 -9.41
N GLY A 7 -3.54 5.64 -10.16
CA GLY A 7 -2.22 5.03 -10.34
C GLY A 7 -1.19 5.69 -9.45
N TYR A 8 -0.27 4.91 -8.91
CA TYR A 8 0.84 5.44 -8.12
C TYR A 8 2.17 4.76 -8.44
N GLY A 9 3.25 5.50 -8.23
CA GLY A 9 4.61 5.00 -8.28
C GLY A 9 5.40 5.60 -7.12
N ASN A 10 6.06 4.74 -6.33
CA ASN A 10 6.93 5.18 -5.23
C ASN A 10 8.36 4.76 -5.53
N ASP A 11 9.28 5.70 -5.40
CA ASP A 11 10.71 5.45 -5.37
C ASP A 11 11.21 5.76 -3.96
N ILE A 12 11.74 4.76 -3.29
CA ILE A 12 12.24 4.84 -1.91
C ILE A 12 13.74 4.62 -1.98
N GLU A 13 14.48 5.72 -1.85
CA GLU A 13 15.92 5.69 -1.65
C GLU A 13 16.18 5.47 -0.15
N ASP A 14 17.06 4.52 0.18
CA ASP A 14 17.39 4.04 1.54
C ASP A 14 16.27 3.27 2.28
N LEU A 15 15.67 2.28 1.60
CA LEU A 15 14.75 1.36 2.29
C LEU A 15 15.49 0.53 3.35
N ILE A 16 15.14 0.77 4.62
CA ILE A 16 15.60 -0.02 5.77
C ILE A 16 14.70 -1.24 5.91
N TYR A 17 15.25 -2.43 5.72
CA TYR A 17 14.55 -3.69 5.94
C TYR A 17 15.13 -4.42 7.16
N TYR A 18 14.27 -4.87 8.07
CA TYR A 18 14.68 -5.71 9.19
C TYR A 18 14.39 -7.17 8.82
N ARG A 19 15.43 -7.98 8.63
CA ARG A 19 15.29 -9.43 8.52
C ARG A 19 15.51 -10.05 9.90
N THR A 20 14.57 -10.88 10.33
CA THR A 20 14.73 -11.67 11.55
C THR A 20 15.25 -13.07 11.18
N GLU A 21 16.40 -13.45 11.74
CA GLU A 21 16.94 -14.82 11.65
C GLU A 21 17.05 -15.37 13.08
N GLY A 22 16.13 -16.27 13.45
CA GLY A 22 16.01 -16.76 14.83
C GLY A 22 15.55 -15.67 15.81
N SER A 23 16.34 -15.42 16.87
CA SER A 23 16.13 -14.33 17.84
C SER A 23 16.85 -13.02 17.47
N THR A 24 17.63 -13.03 16.38
CA THR A 24 18.44 -11.89 15.96
C THR A 24 17.71 -11.06 14.90
N LYS A 25 17.61 -9.74 15.13
CA LYS A 25 17.11 -8.79 14.14
C LYS A 25 18.29 -8.14 13.42
N ILE A 26 18.40 -8.39 12.12
CA ILE A 26 19.43 -7.82 11.26
C ILE A 26 18.79 -6.68 10.46
N ARG A 27 19.28 -5.46 10.67
CA ARG A 27 18.87 -4.27 9.90
C ARG A 27 19.74 -4.16 8.65
N ASN A 28 19.16 -4.36 7.48
CA ASN A 28 19.83 -4.18 6.20
C ASN A 28 19.30 -2.92 5.51
N ASN A 29 20.22 -2.06 5.05
CA ASN A 29 19.88 -1.01 4.09
C ASN A 29 19.88 -1.66 2.71
N VAL A 30 18.70 -1.81 2.11
CA VAL A 30 18.53 -2.46 0.80
C VAL A 30 18.68 -1.45 -0.35
N GLY A 31 19.05 -0.21 -0.04
CA GLY A 31 19.50 0.81 -0.98
C GLY A 31 18.37 1.47 -1.76
N LYS A 32 17.64 0.72 -2.59
CA LYS A 32 16.54 1.27 -3.40
C LYS A 32 15.37 0.30 -3.48
N ALA A 33 14.17 0.81 -3.23
CA ALA A 33 12.93 0.07 -3.41
C ALA A 33 11.95 0.87 -4.25
N ARG A 34 11.32 0.21 -5.22
CA ARG A 34 10.43 0.84 -6.17
C ARG A 34 9.14 0.06 -6.27
N THR A 35 8.00 0.74 -6.12
CA THR A 35 6.67 0.12 -6.23
C THR A 35 5.82 0.89 -7.22
N TYR A 36 5.01 0.17 -7.97
CA TYR A 36 4.01 0.72 -8.88
C TYR A 36 2.69 0.01 -8.58
N GLY A 37 1.60 0.76 -8.60
CA GLY A 37 0.30 0.20 -8.26
C GLY A 37 -0.86 0.94 -8.91
N LEU A 38 -2.00 0.27 -8.91
CA LEU A 38 -3.29 0.76 -9.35
C LEU A 38 -4.30 0.49 -8.23
N GLU A 39 -5.07 1.50 -7.87
CA GLU A 39 -6.14 1.43 -6.88
C GLU A 39 -7.47 1.74 -7.57
N LEU A 40 -8.46 0.87 -7.34
CA LEU A 40 -9.80 0.99 -7.89
C LEU A 40 -10.79 1.11 -6.73
N GLU A 41 -11.65 2.13 -6.77
CA GLU A 41 -12.73 2.31 -5.79
C GLU A 41 -14.08 2.37 -6.51
N ALA A 42 -15.03 1.54 -6.12
CA ALA A 42 -16.41 1.62 -6.56
C ALA A 42 -17.34 1.80 -5.35
N SER A 43 -18.13 2.87 -5.37
CA SER A 43 -19.11 3.18 -4.34
C SER A 43 -20.51 3.31 -4.94
N HIS A 44 -21.41 2.47 -4.47
CA HIS A 44 -22.82 2.50 -4.85
C HIS A 44 -23.66 2.65 -3.59
N LYS A 45 -24.27 3.82 -3.40
CA LYS A 45 -25.25 4.02 -2.34
C LYS A 45 -26.55 3.31 -2.73
N VAL A 46 -26.74 2.09 -2.24
CA VAL A 46 -28.02 1.38 -2.31
C VAL A 46 -28.93 1.98 -1.23
N THR A 47 -29.39 3.23 -1.43
CA THR A 47 -30.46 3.92 -0.69
C THR A 47 -30.25 4.25 0.82
N ASP A 48 -30.73 5.42 1.26
CA ASP A 48 -30.51 5.98 2.62
C ASP A 48 -31.21 5.22 3.79
N TRP A 49 -31.95 4.14 3.53
CA TRP A 49 -32.73 3.41 4.55
C TRP A 49 -31.98 2.30 5.29
N LEU A 50 -30.76 1.96 4.86
CA LEU A 50 -29.93 0.87 5.41
C LEU A 50 -28.68 1.40 6.12
N SER A 51 -28.81 2.55 6.79
CA SER A 51 -27.86 2.99 7.82
C SER A 51 -28.37 2.50 9.19
N ILE A 52 -28.07 1.24 9.53
CA ILE A 52 -28.05 0.73 10.91
C ILE A 52 -26.60 0.41 11.26
#